data_AF-A0A7G1HZ01-F1
#
_entry.id   AF-A0A7G1HZ01-F1
#
_cell.length_a   1.000
_cell.length_b   1.000
_cell.length_c   1.000
_cell.angle_alpha   90.00
_cell.angle_beta   90.00
_cell.angle_gamma   90.00
#
_symmetry.space_group_name_H-M   'P 1'
#
loop_
_entity.id
_entity.type
_entity.pdbx_description
1 polymer ?
#
loop_
_entity_poly.entity_id
_entity_poly.type
_entity_poly.pdbx_seq_one_letter_code
_entity_poly.pdbx_strand_id
1 'polypeptide(L)'
;MSLQIAFILIFVSKTKTLQNMNLRIKEVIKEKGTTITELADKMGINRVNLSNMINGNPTVETLNKIADAIGCPVTELFDRPKEDVIHCPVCGAKLELKQKEE
;
A
#
# COMPACT_ATOMS: atom_id res chain seq x y z
N MET A 1 25.01 -28.41 10.74
CA MET A 1 23.53 -28.35 10.87
C MET A 1 23.05 -27.15 11.68
N SER A 2 23.58 -26.90 12.88
CA SER A 2 23.14 -25.76 13.71
C SER A 2 23.50 -24.36 13.14
N LEU A 3 24.56 -24.25 12.33
CA LEU A 3 24.95 -22.99 11.67
C LEU A 3 24.11 -22.63 10.43
N GLN A 4 23.51 -23.61 9.73
CA GLN A 4 22.65 -23.34 8.58
C GLN A 4 21.33 -22.68 8.99
N ILE A 5 20.82 -23.02 10.17
CA ILE A 5 19.56 -22.49 10.72
C ILE A 5 19.72 -21.00 11.06
N ALA A 6 20.89 -20.59 11.57
CA ALA A 6 21.19 -19.19 11.84
C ALA A 6 21.24 -18.33 10.55
N PHE A 7 21.72 -18.91 9.44
CA PHE A 7 21.78 -18.20 8.14
C PHE A 7 20.37 -17.93 7.57
N ILE A 8 19.43 -18.85 7.77
CA ILE A 8 18.03 -18.68 7.34
C ILE A 8 17.33 -17.57 8.15
N LEU A 9 17.59 -17.47 9.46
CA LEU A 9 16.99 -16.42 10.30
C LEU A 9 17.52 -15.00 9.97
N ILE A 10 18.79 -14.89 9.57
CA ILE A 10 19.35 -13.62 9.10
C ILE A 10 18.74 -13.23 7.74
N PHE A 11 18.50 -14.20 6.85
CA PHE A 11 17.92 -13.95 5.53
C PHE A 11 16.44 -13.49 5.62
N VAL A 12 15.64 -14.10 6.50
CA VAL A 12 14.23 -13.71 6.72
C VAL A 12 14.11 -12.30 7.32
N SER A 13 15.10 -11.86 8.09
CA SER A 13 15.07 -10.53 8.73
C SER A 13 15.30 -9.37 7.76
N LYS A 14 15.86 -9.61 6.57
CA LYS A 14 16.27 -8.55 5.62
C LYS A 14 15.19 -8.14 4.61
N THR A 15 14.00 -8.77 4.64
CA THR A 15 12.85 -8.39 3.78
C THR A 15 11.74 -7.62 4.55
N LYS A 16 11.88 -7.48 5.87
CA LYS A 16 11.25 -6.41 6.67
C LYS A 16 12.16 -5.19 6.50
N THR A 17 11.78 -4.02 5.98
CA THR A 17 10.60 -3.21 6.33
C THR A 17 10.61 -2.01 5.36
N LEU A 18 9.77 -2.03 4.32
CA LEU A 18 9.29 -0.82 3.65
C LEU A 18 7.81 -0.66 4.02
N GLN A 19 7.54 -0.72 5.33
CA GLN A 19 6.20 -0.52 5.87
C GLN A 19 6.17 0.85 6.53
N ASN A 20 5.81 1.86 5.72
CA ASN A 20 5.20 3.10 6.16
C ASN A 20 4.54 3.82 4.97
N MET A 21 4.06 3.07 3.97
CA MET A 21 3.01 3.61 3.09
C MET A 21 1.72 3.55 3.90
N ASN A 22 1.26 4.70 4.38
CA ASN A 22 0.02 4.80 5.12
C ASN A 22 -1.11 4.54 4.10
N LEU A 23 -1.61 3.30 4.07
CA LEU A 23 -2.67 2.88 3.16
C LEU A 23 -4.00 3.42 3.69
N ARG A 24 -4.67 4.29 2.93
CA ARG A 24 -5.95 4.91 3.31
C ARG A 24 -7.16 4.11 2.85
N ILE A 25 -7.02 2.78 2.79
CA ILE A 25 -8.05 1.86 2.29
C ILE A 25 -9.40 2.07 3.01
N LYS A 26 -9.40 2.27 4.32
CA LYS A 26 -10.63 2.49 5.11
C LYS A 26 -11.36 3.78 4.73
N GLU A 27 -10.63 4.80 4.32
CA GLU A 27 -11.21 6.10 3.94
C GLU A 27 -11.77 6.02 2.53
N VAL A 28 -11.01 5.43 1.60
CA VAL A 28 -11.48 5.19 0.22
C VAL A 28 -12.76 4.35 0.19
N ILE A 29 -12.84 3.30 1.03
CA ILE A 29 -14.05 2.49 1.16
C ILE A 29 -15.26 3.35 1.56
N LYS A 30 -15.07 4.28 2.52
CA LYS A 30 -16.13 5.19 2.97
C LYS A 30 -16.49 6.24 1.92
N GLU A 31 -15.50 6.82 1.23
CA GLU A 31 -15.70 7.81 0.17
C GLU A 31 -16.49 7.24 -1.01
N LYS A 32 -16.27 5.96 -1.33
CA LYS A 32 -16.97 5.26 -2.42
C LYS A 32 -18.35 4.72 -1.98
N GLY A 33 -18.79 4.98 -0.75
CA GLY A 33 -20.11 4.58 -0.26
C GLY A 33 -20.28 3.06 -0.12
N THR A 34 -19.19 2.30 0.01
CA THR A 34 -19.21 0.85 0.24
C THR A 34 -18.84 0.56 1.69
N THR A 35 -19.30 -0.57 2.23
CA THR A 35 -18.89 -1.06 3.54
C THR A 35 -17.83 -2.16 3.43
N ILE A 36 -17.01 -2.34 4.47
CA ILE A 36 -16.06 -3.46 4.55
C ILE A 36 -16.80 -4.81 4.41
N THR A 37 -18.03 -4.89 4.90
CA THR A 37 -18.86 -6.10 4.81
C THR A 37 -19.25 -6.39 3.35
N GLU A 38 -19.81 -5.42 2.63
CA GLU A 38 -20.19 -5.60 1.22
C GLU A 38 -18.97 -5.84 0.32
N LEU A 39 -17.84 -5.21 0.63
CA LEU A 39 -16.58 -5.46 -0.06
C LEU A 39 -16.10 -6.90 0.17
N ALA A 40 -16.18 -7.39 1.41
CA ALA A 40 -15.83 -8.75 1.76
C ALA A 40 -16.76 -9.76 1.05
N ASP A 41 -18.06 -9.46 0.99
CA ASP A 41 -19.06 -10.27 0.30
C ASP A 41 -18.80 -10.34 -1.21
N LYS A 42 -18.51 -9.20 -1.85
CA LYS A 42 -18.10 -9.13 -3.27
C LYS A 42 -16.82 -9.91 -3.55
N MET A 43 -15.88 -9.89 -2.62
CA MET A 43 -14.61 -10.61 -2.72
C MET A 43 -14.71 -12.09 -2.32
N GLY A 44 -15.86 -12.53 -1.79
CA GLY A 44 -16.06 -13.91 -1.30
C GLY A 44 -15.19 -14.28 -0.09
N ILE A 45 -14.76 -13.29 0.70
CA ILE A 45 -13.89 -13.49 1.87
C ILE A 45 -14.62 -13.07 3.15
N ASN A 46 -14.20 -13.62 4.29
CA ASN A 46 -14.77 -13.22 5.58
C ASN A 46 -14.38 -11.77 5.91
N ARG A 47 -15.33 -10.96 6.37
CA ARG A 47 -15.12 -9.59 6.89
C ARG A 47 -13.95 -9.50 7.87
N VAL A 48 -13.80 -10.47 8.77
CA VAL A 48 -12.69 -10.49 9.76
C VAL A 48 -11.36 -10.66 9.04
N ASN A 49 -11.29 -11.54 8.04
CA ASN A 49 -10.09 -11.72 7.22
C ASN A 49 -9.75 -10.44 6.46
N LEU A 50 -10.72 -9.80 5.81
CA LEU A 50 -10.50 -8.54 5.11
C LEU A 50 -10.02 -7.43 6.06
N SER A 51 -10.63 -7.31 7.25
CA SER A 51 -10.20 -6.36 8.27
C SER A 51 -8.75 -6.63 8.71
N ASN A 52 -8.37 -7.88 8.90
CA ASN A 52 -6.99 -8.27 9.24
C ASN A 52 -6.02 -7.96 8.10
N MET A 53 -6.43 -8.15 6.84
CA MET A 53 -5.61 -7.81 5.67
C MET A 53 -5.39 -6.30 5.54
N ILE A 54 -6.44 -5.49 5.77
CA ILE A 54 -6.38 -4.03 5.70
C ILE A 54 -5.54 -3.45 6.85
N ASN A 55 -5.66 -3.99 8.06
CA ASN A 55 -4.89 -3.52 9.22
C ASN A 55 -3.47 -4.09 9.29
N GLY A 56 -3.19 -5.16 8.54
CA GLY A 56 -1.90 -5.84 8.52
C GLY A 56 -1.01 -5.37 7.37
N ASN A 57 -0.37 -6.32 6.70
CA ASN A 57 0.42 -6.10 5.50
C ASN A 57 -0.29 -6.74 4.30
N PRO A 58 -1.20 -6.03 3.60
CA PRO A 58 -1.86 -6.59 2.44
C PRO A 58 -0.84 -6.85 1.33
N THR A 59 -0.98 -7.97 0.63
CA THR A 59 -0.19 -8.24 -0.57
C THR A 59 -0.66 -7.34 -1.71
N VAL A 60 0.19 -7.12 -2.72
CA VAL A 60 -0.17 -6.37 -3.94
C VAL A 60 -1.41 -6.97 -4.60
N GLU A 61 -1.52 -8.31 -4.63
CA GLU A 61 -2.69 -9.00 -5.15
C GLU A 61 -3.98 -8.64 -4.38
N THR A 62 -3.89 -8.54 -3.05
CA THR A 62 -5.02 -8.13 -2.22
C THR A 62 -5.43 -6.68 -2.50
N LEU A 63 -4.45 -5.78 -2.63
CA LEU A 63 -4.71 -4.38 -2.96
C LEU A 63 -5.41 -4.24 -4.31
N ASN A 64 -4.96 -4.97 -5.32
CA ASN A 64 -5.61 -5.01 -6.63
C ASN A 64 -7.06 -5.50 -6.52
N LYS A 65 -7.30 -6.63 -5.82
CA LYS A 65 -8.67 -7.15 -5.64
C LYS A 65 -9.58 -6.16 -4.89
N ILE A 66 -9.04 -5.46 -3.89
CA ILE A 66 -9.77 -4.41 -3.16
C ILE A 66 -10.11 -3.26 -4.11
N ALA A 67 -9.14 -2.80 -4.89
CA ALA A 67 -9.31 -1.72 -5.87
C ALA A 67 -10.36 -2.10 -6.93
N ASP A 68 -10.29 -3.31 -7.48
CA ASP A 68 -11.22 -3.86 -8.46
C ASP A 68 -12.65 -3.97 -7.90
N ALA A 69 -12.80 -4.46 -6.66
CA ALA A 69 -14.10 -4.63 -6.04
C ALA A 69 -14.76 -3.30 -5.59
N ILE A 70 -13.95 -2.27 -5.32
CA ILE A 70 -14.39 -0.89 -5.08
C ILE A 70 -14.61 -0.13 -6.42
N GLY A 71 -13.94 -0.55 -7.49
CA GLY A 71 -13.93 0.16 -8.78
C GLY A 71 -13.08 1.42 -8.77
N CYS A 72 -12.00 1.45 -7.98
CA CYS A 72 -11.05 2.56 -7.94
C CYS A 72 -9.67 2.14 -8.45
N PRO A 73 -8.86 3.07 -8.96
CA PRO A 73 -7.47 2.76 -9.26
C PRO A 73 -6.71 2.50 -7.96
N VAL A 74 -5.80 1.53 -7.99
CA VAL A 74 -4.96 1.11 -6.85
C VAL A 74 -4.20 2.28 -6.24
N THR A 75 -3.86 3.30 -7.03
CA THR A 75 -3.22 4.56 -6.58
C THR A 75 -4.04 5.35 -5.56
N GLU A 76 -5.38 5.27 -5.59
CA GLU A 76 -6.25 5.94 -4.60
C GLU A 76 -6.14 5.30 -3.22
N LEU A 77 -5.75 4.01 -3.13
CA LEU A 77 -5.55 3.33 -1.85
C LEU A 77 -4.32 3.82 -1.08
N PHE A 78 -3.43 4.57 -1.75
CA PHE A 78 -2.23 5.15 -1.17
C PHE A 78 -2.43 6.62 -0.83
N ASP A 79 -1.76 7.05 0.24
CA ASP A 79 -1.64 8.47 0.54
C ASP A 79 -0.92 9.19 -0.62
N ARG A 80 -1.46 10.35 -1.02
CA ARG A 80 -0.73 11.24 -1.92
C ARG A 80 0.53 11.71 -1.17
N PRO A 81 1.70 11.76 -1.82
CA PRO A 81 2.87 12.35 -1.20
C PRO A 81 2.51 13.77 -0.73
N LYS A 82 2.69 14.04 0.56
CA LYS A 82 2.34 15.33 1.18
C LYS A 82 3.24 16.48 0.72
N GLU A 83 4.23 16.19 -0.12
CA GLU A 83 5.10 17.19 -0.70
C GLU A 83 5.03 17.07 -2.23
N ASP A 84 4.62 18.14 -2.90
CA ASP A 84 4.81 18.38 -4.34
C ASP A 84 6.31 18.62 -4.66
N VAL A 85 7.20 17.99 -3.90
CA VAL A 85 8.64 18.17 -3.97
C VAL A 85 9.22 16.97 -4.67
N ILE A 86 9.61 17.16 -5.93
CA ILE A 86 10.34 16.14 -6.66
C ILE A 86 11.78 16.20 -6.17
N HIS A 87 12.26 15.11 -5.58
CA HIS A 87 13.65 14.96 -5.21
C HIS A 87 14.44 14.32 -6.36
N CYS A 88 15.63 14.85 -6.63
CA CYS A 88 16.55 14.23 -7.57
C CYS A 88 16.98 12.83 -7.06
N PRO A 89 16.79 11.74 -7.84
CA PRO A 89 17.13 10.38 -7.41
C PRO A 89 18.65 10.13 -7.26
N VAL A 90 19.48 11.06 -7.74
CA VAL A 90 20.95 10.94 -7.69
C VAL A 90 21.55 11.72 -6.51
N CYS A 91 21.00 12.89 -6.16
CA CYS A 91 21.60 13.76 -5.13
C CYS A 91 20.64 14.21 -4.03
N GLY A 92 19.34 13.89 -4.12
CA GLY A 92 18.34 14.26 -3.12
C GLY A 92 17.90 15.73 -3.12
N ALA A 93 18.44 16.56 -4.02
CA ALA A 93 18.07 17.97 -4.13
C ALA A 93 16.60 18.15 -4.52
N LYS A 94 15.95 19.18 -3.96
CA LYS A 94 14.59 19.59 -4.31
C LYS A 94 14.58 20.22 -5.70
N LEU A 95 13.69 19.77 -6.58
CA LEU A 95 13.52 20.31 -7.93
C LEU A 95 12.30 21.24 -7.96
N GLU A 96 12.52 22.50 -8.34
CA GLU A 96 11.45 23.45 -8.65
C GLU A 96 11.19 23.44 -10.16
N LEU A 97 9.99 23.03 -10.57
CA LEU A 97 9.56 23.10 -11.97
C LEU A 97 9.06 24.51 -12.27
N LYS A 98 9.72 25.22 -13.18
CA LYS A 98 9.19 26.45 -13.80
C LYS A 98 8.66 26.10 -15.18
N GLN A 99 7.46 26.55 -15.50
CA GLN A 99 6.98 26.51 -16.88
C GLN A 99 7.89 27.42 -17.70
N LYS A 100 8.46 26.87 -18.78
CA LYS A 100 9.22 27.67 -19.73
C LYS A 100 8.20 28.48 -20.53
N GLU A 101 8.07 29.74 -20.20
CA GLU A 101 7.42 30.71 -21.09
C GLU A 101 8.32 30.82 -22.34
N GLU A 102 7.75 30.47 -23.50
CA GLU A 102 8.38 30.64 -24.82
C GLU A 102 8.34 32.10 -25.26
#